data_AF-A0AAZ3RKS9-F1
#
_entry.id   AF-A0AAZ3RKS9-F1
#
_cell.length_a   1.000
_cell.length_b   1.000
_cell.length_c   1.000
_cell.angle_alpha   90.00
_cell.angle_beta   90.00
_cell.angle_gamma   90.00
#
_symmetry.space_group_name_H-M   'P 1'
#
loop_
_entity.id
_entity.type
_entity.pdbx_description
1 polymer ?
#
loop_
_entity_poly.entity_id
_entity_poly.type
_entity_poly.pdbx_seq_one_letter_code
_entity_poly.pdbx_strand_id
1 'polypeptide(L)'
;MELSTGTILMENLVQYAFQQRLGDEFTFQQDNNLKHKAKSTLDLLTKKTANVLEWQSYSFDLNQLENLWQDLKKVCLSMIECSPRGKKKKRV
;
A
#
# COMPACT_ATOMS: atom_id res chain seq x y z
N MET A 1 -6.06 25.39 -10.12
CA MET A 1 -6.67 24.05 -10.22
C MET A 1 -6.18 23.25 -9.03
N GLU A 2 -6.98 23.13 -7.97
CA GLU A 2 -6.65 22.15 -6.92
C GLU A 2 -6.90 20.77 -7.52
N LEU A 3 -5.83 20.01 -7.74
CA LEU A 3 -5.96 18.58 -8.01
C LEU A 3 -6.44 17.95 -6.71
N SER A 4 -7.72 17.57 -6.65
CA SER A 4 -8.22 16.81 -5.51
C SER A 4 -7.43 15.51 -5.42
N THR A 5 -7.07 15.09 -4.20
CA THR A 5 -6.28 13.87 -3.93
C THR A 5 -6.82 12.62 -4.64
N GLY A 6 -8.14 12.56 -4.86
CA GLY A 6 -8.77 11.49 -5.62
C GLY A 6 -8.31 11.43 -7.08
N THR A 7 -8.11 12.56 -7.74
CA THR A 7 -7.69 12.62 -9.15
C THR A 7 -6.30 12.03 -9.34
N ILE A 8 -5.37 12.41 -8.45
CA ILE A 8 -3.98 11.92 -8.45
C ILE A 8 -3.94 10.40 -8.24
N LEU A 9 -4.74 9.88 -7.29
CA LEU A 9 -4.80 8.44 -7.05
C LEU A 9 -5.27 7.68 -8.30
N MET A 10 -6.32 8.15 -8.97
CA MET A 10 -6.86 7.47 -10.16
C MET A 10 -5.90 7.49 -11.34
N GLU A 11 -5.26 8.62 -11.61
CA GLU A 11 -4.29 8.74 -12.71
C GLU A 11 -3.12 7.77 -12.52
N ASN A 12 -2.56 7.73 -11.31
CA ASN A 12 -1.47 6.82 -11.00
C ASN A 12 -1.92 5.35 -11.03
N LEU A 13 -3.12 5.04 -10.53
CA LEU A 13 -3.63 3.66 -10.50
C LEU A 13 -3.83 3.11 -11.92
N VAL A 14 -4.47 3.86 -12.81
CA VAL A 14 -4.70 3.46 -14.20
C VAL A 14 -3.37 3.35 -14.96
N GLN A 15 -2.47 4.32 -14.77
CA GLN A 15 -1.15 4.28 -15.39
C GLN A 15 -0.35 3.06 -14.93
N TYR A 16 -0.40 2.73 -13.64
CA TYR A 16 0.25 1.55 -13.09
C TYR A 16 -0.35 0.27 -13.65
N ALA A 17 -1.68 0.14 -13.69
CA ALA A 17 -2.36 -1.02 -14.26
C ALA A 17 -1.99 -1.26 -15.72
N PHE A 18 -1.90 -0.18 -16.51
CA PHE A 18 -1.42 -0.22 -17.89
C PHE A 18 0.04 -0.69 -17.98
N GLN A 19 0.94 -0.12 -17.17
CA GLN A 19 2.36 -0.50 -17.15
C GLN A 19 2.56 -1.96 -16.76
N GLN A 20 1.77 -2.47 -15.82
CA GLN A 20 1.80 -3.86 -15.35
C GLN A 20 1.04 -4.83 -16.27
N ARG A 21 0.42 -4.33 -17.36
CA ARG A 21 -0.37 -5.15 -18.30
C ARG A 21 -1.46 -5.97 -17.61
N LEU A 22 -2.09 -5.40 -16.57
CA LEU A 22 -3.17 -6.05 -15.82
C LEU A 22 -4.46 -6.17 -16.64
N GLY A 23 -4.53 -5.46 -17.78
CA GLY A 23 -5.73 -5.33 -18.59
C GLY A 23 -6.74 -4.36 -17.98
N ASP A 24 -7.93 -4.31 -18.59
CA ASP A 24 -9.01 -3.43 -18.15
C ASP A 24 -9.80 -4.02 -16.97
N GLU A 25 -9.64 -5.32 -16.69
CA GLU A 25 -10.33 -6.05 -15.62
C GLU A 25 -9.38 -6.36 -14.45
N PHE A 26 -8.94 -5.32 -13.75
CA PHE A 26 -8.18 -5.51 -12.51
C PHE A 26 -9.03 -5.19 -11.28
N THR A 27 -8.73 -5.90 -10.19
CA THR A 27 -9.35 -5.67 -8.89
C THR A 27 -8.40 -4.89 -8.00
N PHE A 28 -8.84 -3.73 -7.54
CA PHE A 28 -8.13 -2.91 -6.57
C PHE A 28 -8.52 -3.34 -5.14
N GLN A 29 -7.52 -3.78 -4.37
CA GLN A 29 -7.69 -4.11 -2.96
C GLN A 29 -7.17 -2.96 -2.08
N GLN A 30 -7.99 -2.54 -1.12
CA GLN A 30 -7.64 -1.57 -0.08
C GLN A 30 -8.22 -2.02 1.27
N ASP A 31 -7.69 -1.48 2.37
CA ASP A 31 -8.25 -1.76 3.70
C ASP A 31 -9.64 -1.13 3.87
N ASN A 32 -10.37 -1.59 4.90
CA ASN A 32 -11.71 -1.09 5.21
C ASN A 32 -11.70 0.10 6.18
N ASN A 33 -10.65 0.95 6.16
CA ASN A 33 -10.62 2.14 7.01
C ASN A 33 -11.72 3.12 6.57
N LEU A 34 -12.37 3.80 7.52
CA LEU A 34 -13.47 4.74 7.27
C LEU A 34 -13.13 5.81 6.22
N LYS A 35 -11.86 6.20 6.13
CA LYS A 35 -11.36 7.19 5.15
C LYS A 35 -11.35 6.64 3.71
N HIS A 36 -11.06 5.35 3.56
CA HIS A 36 -10.95 4.67 2.28
C HIS A 36 -12.32 4.14 1.78
N LYS A 37 -13.28 3.96 2.70
CA LYS A 37 -14.69 3.65 2.39
C LYS A 37 -15.63 4.87 2.29
N ALA A 38 -15.09 6.08 2.28
CA ALA A 38 -15.92 7.26 2.00
C ALA A 38 -16.63 7.09 0.64
N LYS A 39 -17.93 7.40 0.61
CA LYS A 39 -18.76 7.22 -0.60
C LYS A 39 -18.16 7.88 -1.84
N SER A 40 -17.64 9.10 -1.69
CA SER A 40 -16.98 9.83 -2.79
C SER A 40 -15.76 9.09 -3.36
N THR A 41 -14.99 8.41 -2.52
CA THR A 41 -13.82 7.62 -2.94
C THR A 41 -14.25 6.36 -3.70
N LEU A 42 -15.26 5.65 -3.19
CA LEU A 42 -15.80 4.45 -3.84
C LEU A 42 -16.48 4.76 -5.18
N ASP A 43 -17.26 5.84 -5.24
CA ASP A 43 -17.90 6.32 -6.47
C ASP A 43 -16.84 6.67 -7.53
N LEU A 44 -15.73 7.30 -7.12
CA LEU A 44 -14.63 7.63 -8.01
C LEU A 44 -13.91 6.39 -8.54
N LEU A 45 -13.61 5.41 -7.67
CA LEU A 45 -12.96 4.15 -8.04
C LEU A 45 -13.81 3.36 -9.05
N THR A 46 -15.10 3.20 -8.75
CA THR A 46 -16.05 2.47 -9.59
C THR A 46 -16.21 3.13 -10.97
N LYS A 47 -16.28 4.47 -11.02
CA LYS A 47 -16.45 5.22 -12.29
C LYS A 47 -15.23 5.11 -13.22
N LYS A 48 -14.04 4.87 -12.66
CA LYS A 48 -12.75 4.82 -13.37
C LYS A 48 -12.29 3.38 -13.66
N THR A 49 -13.23 2.43 -13.77
CA THR A 49 -13.04 1.03 -14.21
C THR A 49 -12.40 0.07 -13.21
N ALA A 50 -12.04 0.53 -11.99
CA ALA A 50 -11.46 -0.36 -11.00
C ALA A 50 -12.56 -1.07 -10.20
N ASN A 51 -12.58 -2.41 -10.21
CA ASN A 51 -13.37 -3.17 -9.26
C ASN A 51 -12.71 -3.05 -7.88
N VAL A 52 -13.42 -2.50 -6.90
CA VAL A 52 -12.91 -2.46 -5.52
C VAL A 52 -13.29 -3.77 -4.85
N LEU A 53 -12.30 -4.53 -4.37
CA LEU A 53 -12.56 -5.78 -3.65
C LEU A 53 -13.35 -5.48 -2.37
N GLU A 54 -14.49 -6.14 -2.19
CA GLU A 54 -15.20 -6.09 -0.92
C GLU A 54 -14.41 -6.89 0.12
N TRP A 55 -13.87 -6.18 1.13
CA TRP A 55 -13.01 -6.77 2.15
C TRP A 55 -13.70 -6.78 3.52
N GLN A 56 -13.62 -7.91 4.22
CA GLN A 56 -14.13 -8.03 5.59
C GLN A 56 -13.27 -7.21 6.56
N SER A 57 -13.93 -6.46 7.46
CA SER A 57 -13.23 -5.75 8.53
C SER A 57 -12.50 -6.74 9.44
N TYR A 58 -11.34 -6.34 9.97
CA TYR A 58 -10.51 -7.14 10.90
C TYR A 58 -9.77 -8.35 10.31
N SER A 59 -9.82 -8.56 9.00
CA SER A 59 -9.02 -9.59 8.31
C SER A 59 -7.61 -9.08 7.95
N PHE A 60 -6.83 -8.72 8.97
CA PHE A 60 -5.45 -8.25 8.81
C PHE A 60 -4.52 -9.35 8.28
N ASP A 61 -4.78 -10.59 8.67
CA ASP A 61 -4.13 -11.82 8.23
C ASP A 61 -4.29 -12.08 6.73
N LEU A 62 -5.38 -11.59 6.13
CA LEU A 62 -5.65 -11.77 4.71
C LEU A 62 -5.00 -10.67 3.84
N ASN A 63 -4.45 -9.60 4.42
CA ASN A 63 -3.83 -8.53 3.63
C ASN A 63 -2.43 -8.94 3.19
N GLN A 64 -2.23 -9.16 1.89
CA GLN A 64 -0.93 -9.52 1.32
C GLN A 64 0.17 -8.50 1.66
N LEU A 65 -0.19 -7.22 1.84
CA LEU A 65 0.75 -6.17 2.26
C LEU A 65 1.32 -6.43 3.65
N GLU A 66 0.58 -7.07 4.55
CA GLU A 66 1.06 -7.31 5.91
C GLU A 66 2.20 -8.32 5.94
N ASN A 67 2.11 -9.37 5.11
CA ASN A 67 3.20 -10.31 4.93
C ASN A 67 4.44 -9.60 4.37
N LEU A 68 4.26 -8.70 3.41
CA LEU A 68 5.36 -7.90 2.86
C LEU A 68 5.99 -6.99 3.92
N TRP A 69 5.19 -6.35 4.78
CA TRP A 69 5.70 -5.53 5.89
C TRP A 69 6.49 -6.36 6.90
N GLN A 70 6.05 -7.59 7.20
CA GLN A 70 6.81 -8.48 8.05
C GLN A 70 8.18 -8.82 7.46
N ASP A 71 8.23 -9.16 6.17
CA ASP A 71 9.47 -9.48 5.50
C ASP A 71 10.41 -8.27 5.41
N LEU A 72 9.86 -7.10 5.10
CA LEU A 72 10.62 -5.85 5.13
C LEU A 72 11.19 -5.57 6.53
N LYS A 73 10.39 -5.79 7.59
CA LYS A 73 10.83 -5.61 8.97
C LYS A 73 11.98 -6.55 9.32
N LYS A 74 11.94 -7.81 8.91
CA LYS A 74 13.03 -8.78 9.12
C LYS A 74 14.32 -8.30 8.44
N VAL A 75 14.23 -7.89 7.17
CA VAL A 75 15.38 -7.38 6.42
C VAL A 75 15.96 -6.13 7.10
N CYS A 76 15.12 -5.14 7.41
CA CYS A 76 15.56 -3.90 8.07
C CYS A 76 16.18 -4.17 9.44
N LEU A 77 15.61 -5.07 10.25
CA LEU A 77 16.19 -5.42 11.56
C LEU A 77 17.55 -6.11 11.42
N SER A 78 17.69 -7.05 10.47
CA SER A 78 18.96 -7.72 10.21
C SER A 78 20.06 -6.72 9.77
N MET A 79 19.69 -5.70 8.99
CA MET A 79 20.61 -4.63 8.58
C MET A 79 21.03 -3.73 9.75
N ILE A 80 20.12 -3.48 10.70
CA ILE A 80 20.42 -2.72 11.92
C ILE A 80 21.35 -3.51 12.85
N GLU A 81 21.19 -4.83 12.95
CA GLU A 81 22.05 -5.70 13.77
C GLU A 81 23.44 -5.91 13.15
N CYS A 82 23.54 -5.97 11.81
CA CYS A 82 24.82 -5.99 11.09
C CYS A 82 25.58 -4.66 11.12
N SER A 83 24.98 -3.57 11.60
CA SER A 83 25.67 -2.30 11.79
C SER A 83 26.52 -2.37 13.08
N PRO A 84 27.86 -2.28 13.00
CA PRO A 84 28.71 -2.37 14.17
C PRO A 84 28.50 -1.12 15.03
N ARG A 85 27.63 -1.22 16.05
CA ARG A 85 27.53 -0.21 17.10
C ARG A 85 28.94 -0.02 17.68
N GLY A 86 29.46 1.19 17.51
CA GLY A 86 30.87 1.54 17.67
C GLY A 86 31.52 0.89 18.88
N LYS A 87 32.66 0.22 18.63
CA LYS A 87 33.54 -0.28 19.67
C LYS A 87 33.87 0.88 20.61
N LYS A 88 33.39 0.83 21.86
CA LYS A 88 33.81 1.79 22.90
C LYS A 88 35.32 1.70 23.03
N LYS A 89 36.05 2.74 22.61
CA LYS A 89 37.48 2.89 22.91
C LYS A 89 37.62 2.87 24.44
N LYS A 90 38.25 1.81 24.98
CA LYS A 90 38.77 1.83 26.35
C LYS A 90 39.77 3.00 26.40
N ARG A 91 39.47 4.01 27.22
CA ARG A 91 40.48 5.00 27.62
C ARG A 91 41.47 4.26 28.51
N VAL A 92 42.74 4.30 28.10
CA VAL A 92 43.91 3.95 28.92
C VAL A 92 44.10 5.06 29.94
#